data_AF-A0AAD4TRN8-F1
#
_entry.id   AF-A0AAD4TRN8-F1
#
_cell.length_a   1.000
_cell.length_b   1.000
_cell.length_c   1.000
_cell.angle_alpha   90.00
_cell.angle_beta   90.00
_cell.angle_gamma   90.00
#
_symmetry.space_group_name_H-M   'P 1'
#
loop_
_entity.id
_entity.type
_entity.pdbx_description
1 polymer ?
#
loop_
_entity_poly.entity_id
_entity_poly.type
_entity_poly.pdbx_seq_one_letter_code
_entity_poly.pdbx_strand_id
1 'polypeptide(L)'
;MAERPGSRHRSLYKLMGSPPWKEAFRQLEEPMDLAVLEEIQQELIDQEQSIISEYEKSLQFDEQCLSVMLAEWEANPLICPVCTKYNLRVASGLVVCQCGLYIQSHACDTWAVIL
;
A
#
# COMPACT_ATOMS: atom_id res chain seq x y z
N MET A 1 27.48 -23.61 59.21
CA MET A 1 27.24 -22.59 58.18
C MET A 1 27.97 -23.04 56.93
N ALA A 2 27.25 -23.61 55.96
CA ALA A 2 27.83 -24.31 54.82
C ALA A 2 28.22 -23.35 53.69
N GLU A 3 29.46 -23.51 53.20
CA GLU A 3 29.98 -22.86 52.00
C GLU A 3 29.13 -23.25 50.77
N ARG A 4 28.72 -22.26 49.97
CA ARG A 4 28.07 -22.51 48.68
C ARG A 4 29.14 -22.59 47.58
N PRO A 5 29.25 -23.71 46.83
CA PRO A 5 30.30 -23.90 45.84
C PRO A 5 30.09 -22.96 44.65
N GLY A 6 31.20 -22.39 44.17
CA GLY A 6 31.24 -21.51 43.01
C GLY A 6 30.53 -22.10 41.79
N SER A 7 29.77 -21.24 41.12
CA SER A 7 29.03 -21.46 39.89
C SER A 7 29.94 -22.03 38.79
N ARG A 8 29.95 -23.36 38.68
CA ARG A 8 30.69 -24.16 37.69
C ARG A 8 30.19 -23.96 36.26
N HIS A 9 29.12 -23.20 36.06
CA HIS A 9 28.41 -23.11 34.77
C HIS A 9 28.98 -22.08 33.80
N ARG A 10 29.85 -21.17 34.25
CA ARG A 10 30.45 -20.13 33.39
C ARG A 10 31.62 -20.62 32.52
N SER A 11 32.12 -21.82 32.78
CA SER A 11 33.35 -22.33 32.14
C SER A 11 33.12 -23.11 30.83
N LEU A 12 31.89 -23.57 30.53
CA LEU A 12 31.67 -24.53 29.45
C LEU A 12 31.63 -23.89 28.06
N TYR A 13 31.22 -22.63 27.95
CA TYR A 13 31.18 -21.91 26.67
C TYR A 13 32.50 -21.28 26.24
N LYS A 14 33.57 -21.40 27.05
CA LYS A 14 34.94 -21.06 26.62
C LYS A 14 35.72 -22.25 26.03
N LEU A 15 35.25 -23.49 26.23
CA LEU A 15 35.96 -24.71 25.82
C LEU A 15 35.45 -25.29 24.49
N MET A 16 34.21 -24.96 24.10
CA MET A 16 33.75 -25.18 22.73
C MET A 16 34.34 -24.05 21.90
N GLY A 17 35.15 -24.38 20.90
CA GLY A 17 35.54 -23.41 19.88
C GLY A 17 34.33 -22.65 19.33
N SER A 18 34.56 -21.51 18.70
CA SER A 18 33.48 -20.75 18.07
C SER A 18 32.59 -21.69 17.25
N PRO A 19 31.25 -21.57 17.38
CA PRO A 19 30.35 -22.47 16.67
C PRO A 19 30.56 -22.32 15.15
N PRO A 20 30.39 -23.38 14.35
CA PRO A 20 30.77 -23.40 12.94
C PRO A 20 30.20 -22.24 12.10
N TRP A 21 29.05 -21.70 12.50
CA TRP A 21 28.46 -20.52 11.86
C TRP A 21 29.30 -19.26 12.07
N LYS A 22 29.97 -19.07 13.23
CA LYS A 22 30.89 -17.94 13.43
C LYS A 22 32.09 -17.99 12.49
N GLU A 23 32.65 -19.16 12.24
CA GLU A 23 33.72 -19.34 11.26
C GLU A 23 33.22 -19.15 9.83
N ALA A 24 31.98 -19.52 9.52
CA ALA A 24 31.35 -19.23 8.24
C ALA A 24 31.13 -17.72 8.02
N PHE A 25 30.69 -16.99 9.06
CA PHE A 25 30.59 -15.53 9.03
C PHE A 25 31.96 -14.85 8.98
N ARG A 26 32.99 -15.40 9.64
CA ARG A 26 34.36 -14.89 9.57
C ARG A 26 35.03 -15.14 8.21
N GLN A 27 34.60 -16.18 7.49
CA GLN A 27 35.02 -16.46 6.11
C GLN A 27 34.28 -15.59 5.08
N LEU A 28 33.04 -15.16 5.38
CA LEU A 28 32.33 -14.13 4.62
C LEU A 28 32.90 -12.71 4.87
N GLU A 29 33.61 -12.53 5.98
CA GLU A 29 34.40 -11.33 6.32
C GLU A 29 35.72 -11.25 5.52
N GLU A 30 36.18 -12.36 4.92
CA GLU A 30 37.20 -12.29 3.86
C GLU A 30 36.53 -11.92 2.54
N PRO A 31 37.11 -10.95 1.84
CA PRO A 31 36.38 -9.80 1.32
C PRO A 31 35.25 -10.25 0.40
N MET A 32 34.01 -10.26 0.90
CA MET A 32 32.94 -9.76 0.04
C MET A 32 33.37 -8.35 -0.32
N ASP A 33 33.76 -8.18 -1.58
CA ASP A 33 34.20 -6.89 -2.09
C ASP A 33 33.10 -5.89 -1.77
N LEU A 34 33.41 -4.91 -0.92
CA LEU A 34 32.44 -3.92 -0.45
C LEU A 34 31.77 -3.24 -1.65
N ALA A 35 32.49 -3.11 -2.77
CA ALA A 35 31.97 -2.65 -4.05
C ALA A 35 30.82 -3.51 -4.58
N VAL A 36 30.91 -4.84 -4.50
CA VAL A 36 29.84 -5.75 -4.97
C VAL A 36 28.58 -5.61 -4.11
N LEU A 37 28.73 -5.42 -2.79
CA LEU A 37 27.59 -5.19 -1.91
C LEU A 37 26.94 -3.81 -2.16
N GLU A 38 27.75 -2.78 -2.39
CA GLU A 38 27.28 -1.45 -2.78
C GLU A 38 26.55 -1.48 -4.14
N GLU A 39 27.06 -2.23 -5.11
CA GLU A 39 26.41 -2.44 -6.41
C GLU A 39 25.05 -3.14 -6.28
N ILE A 40 24.96 -4.21 -5.49
CA ILE A 40 23.69 -4.90 -5.23
C ILE A 40 22.70 -3.96 -4.52
N GLN A 41 23.16 -3.20 -3.53
CA GLN A 41 22.30 -2.24 -2.84
C GLN A 41 21.78 -1.16 -3.79
N GLN A 42 22.64 -0.64 -4.67
CA GLN A 42 22.23 0.34 -5.66
C GLN A 42 21.23 -0.23 -6.67
N GLU A 43 21.46 -1.46 -7.16
CA GLU A 43 20.52 -2.14 -8.05
C GLU A 43 19.14 -2.33 -7.40
N LEU A 44 19.10 -2.72 -6.12
CA LEU A 44 17.84 -2.87 -5.40
C LEU A 44 17.09 -1.55 -5.24
N ILE A 45 17.81 -0.46 -4.96
CA ILE A 45 17.21 0.88 -4.88
C ILE A 45 16.65 1.30 -6.25
N ASP A 46 17.41 1.08 -7.32
CA ASP A 46 17.00 1.44 -8.68
C ASP A 46 15.77 0.62 -9.12
N GLN A 47 15.72 -0.66 -8.77
CA GLN A 47 14.56 -1.52 -9.01
C GLN A 47 13.32 -1.06 -8.22
N GLU A 48 13.47 -0.74 -6.93
CA GLU A 48 12.37 -0.22 -6.12
C GLU A 48 11.82 1.09 -6.71
N GLN A 49 12.70 2.03 -7.06
CA GLN A 49 12.31 3.29 -7.69
C GLN A 49 11.63 3.07 -9.05
N SER A 50 12.12 2.13 -9.85
CA SER A 50 11.50 1.78 -11.13
C SER A 50 10.08 1.25 -10.91
N ILE A 51 9.88 0.32 -9.97
CA ILE A 51 8.57 -0.26 -9.64
C ILE A 51 7.60 0.84 -9.18
N ILE A 52 8.04 1.71 -8.27
CA ILE A 52 7.22 2.84 -7.78
C ILE A 52 6.83 3.74 -8.96
N SER A 53 7.79 4.11 -9.82
CA SER A 53 7.54 5.00 -10.94
C SER A 53 6.58 4.41 -11.98
N GLU A 54 6.60 3.09 -12.17
CA GLU A 54 5.68 2.39 -13.08
C GLU A 54 4.27 2.39 -12.48
N TYR A 55 4.15 2.08 -11.19
CA TYR A 55 2.87 2.09 -10.49
C TYR A 55 2.24 3.48 -10.48
N GLU A 56 3.02 4.52 -10.22
CA GLU A 56 2.55 5.91 -10.26
C GLU A 56 2.05 6.32 -11.65
N LYS A 57 2.73 5.88 -12.72
CA LYS A 57 2.25 6.11 -14.10
C LYS A 57 0.94 5.38 -14.39
N SER A 58 0.80 4.14 -13.92
CA SER A 58 -0.46 3.40 -14.05
C SER A 58 -1.59 4.11 -13.31
N LEU A 59 -1.32 4.57 -12.08
CA LEU A 59 -2.30 5.28 -11.27
C LEU A 59 -2.72 6.60 -11.93
N GLN A 60 -1.78 7.35 -12.50
CA GLN A 60 -2.08 8.57 -13.25
C GLN A 60 -2.95 8.28 -14.48
N PHE A 61 -2.74 7.17 -15.18
CA PHE A 61 -3.59 6.78 -16.30
C PHE A 61 -5.02 6.46 -15.83
N ASP A 62 -5.16 5.72 -14.73
CA ASP A 62 -6.47 5.38 -14.16
C ASP A 62 -7.22 6.65 -13.71
N GLU A 63 -6.52 7.57 -13.02
CA GLU A 63 -7.07 8.86 -12.61
C GLU A 63 -7.52 9.70 -13.81
N GLN A 64 -6.69 9.77 -14.86
CA GLN A 64 -7.03 10.50 -16.09
C GLN A 64 -8.28 9.91 -16.76
N CYS A 65 -8.36 8.58 -16.86
CA CYS A 65 -9.53 7.90 -17.41
C CYS A 65 -10.80 8.27 -16.64
N LEU A 66 -10.76 8.17 -15.31
CA LEU A 66 -11.88 8.55 -14.44
C LEU A 66 -12.25 10.03 -14.59
N SER A 67 -11.25 10.91 -14.69
CA SER A 67 -11.48 12.35 -14.85
C SER A 67 -12.23 12.68 -16.14
N VAL A 68 -11.89 12.01 -17.26
CA VAL A 68 -12.58 12.16 -18.54
C VAL A 68 -14.01 11.64 -18.44
N MET A 69 -14.20 10.44 -17.88
CA MET A 69 -15.54 9.87 -17.69
C MET A 69 -16.44 10.78 -16.85
N LEU A 70 -15.93 11.35 -15.75
CA LEU A 70 -16.67 12.28 -14.90
C LEU A 70 -16.98 13.59 -15.62
N ALA A 71 -16.02 14.15 -16.36
CA ALA A 71 -16.23 15.38 -17.12
C ALA A 71 -17.34 15.20 -18.19
N GLU A 72 -17.39 14.05 -18.87
CA GLU A 72 -18.47 13.74 -19.80
C GLU A 72 -19.84 13.66 -19.09
N TRP A 73 -19.90 13.11 -17.87
CA TRP A 73 -21.14 13.02 -17.09
C TRP A 73 -21.61 14.38 -16.58
N GLU A 74 -20.69 15.24 -16.15
CA GLU A 74 -21.00 16.61 -15.73
C GLU A 74 -21.48 17.48 -16.90
N ALA A 75 -20.87 17.31 -18.08
CA ALA A 75 -21.26 18.01 -19.31
C ALA A 75 -22.62 17.53 -19.86
N ASN A 76 -23.03 16.29 -19.56
CA ASN A 76 -24.27 15.68 -20.02
C ASN A 76 -25.20 15.33 -18.85
N PRO A 77 -25.82 16.34 -18.21
CA PRO A 77 -26.72 16.11 -17.10
C PRO A 77 -27.89 15.21 -17.52
N LEU A 78 -28.25 14.27 -16.64
CA LEU A 78 -29.28 13.27 -16.93
C LEU A 78 -30.64 13.93 -17.15
N ILE A 79 -31.19 13.75 -18.35
CA ILE A 79 -32.53 14.21 -18.70
C ILE A 79 -33.56 13.34 -17.95
N CYS A 80 -34.53 14.00 -17.33
CA CYS A 80 -35.60 13.31 -16.60
C CYS A 80 -36.40 12.39 -17.54
N PRO A 81 -36.51 11.08 -17.26
CA PRO A 81 -37.19 10.13 -18.13
C PRO A 81 -38.71 10.34 -18.18
N VAL A 82 -39.29 11.07 -17.23
CA VAL A 82 -40.74 11.32 -17.17
C VAL A 82 -41.15 12.43 -18.13
N CYS A 83 -40.41 13.55 -18.15
CA CYS A 83 -40.77 14.70 -18.97
C CYS A 83 -39.89 14.87 -20.21
N THR A 84 -38.75 14.15 -20.28
CA THR A 84 -37.77 14.22 -21.37
C THR A 84 -37.30 15.65 -21.71
N LYS A 85 -37.46 16.58 -20.77
CA LYS A 85 -37.31 18.03 -21.00
C LYS A 85 -36.34 18.69 -20.03
N TYR A 86 -36.44 18.37 -18.74
CA TYR A 86 -35.62 18.98 -17.70
C TYR A 86 -34.60 17.98 -17.17
N ASN A 87 -33.42 18.49 -16.79
CA ASN A 87 -32.40 17.68 -16.13
C ASN A 87 -32.80 17.35 -14.69
N LEU A 88 -32.44 16.15 -14.27
CA LEU A 88 -32.53 15.72 -12.87
C LEU A 88 -31.57 16.55 -12.02
N ARG A 89 -31.96 16.84 -10.78
CA ARG A 89 -31.13 17.49 -9.77
C ARG A 89 -31.03 16.60 -8.55
N VAL A 90 -29.87 16.58 -7.91
CA VAL A 90 -29.67 15.86 -6.65
C VAL A 90 -29.52 16.86 -5.51
N ALA A 91 -30.27 16.69 -4.43
CA ALA A 91 -30.18 17.49 -3.22
C ALA A 91 -30.30 16.57 -2.00
N SER A 92 -29.29 16.52 -1.13
CA SER A 92 -29.37 15.79 0.15
C SER A 92 -29.89 14.33 0.05
N GLY A 93 -29.37 13.55 -0.92
CA GLY A 93 -29.79 12.15 -1.13
C GLY A 93 -31.13 11.99 -1.85
N LEU A 94 -31.63 13.06 -2.46
CA LEU A 94 -32.89 13.05 -3.19
C LEU A 94 -32.69 13.51 -4.63
N VAL A 95 -33.22 12.73 -5.57
CA VAL A 95 -33.25 13.09 -6.99
C VAL A 95 -34.61 13.73 -7.32
N VAL A 96 -34.59 14.95 -7.83
CA VAL A 96 -35.79 15.72 -8.17
C VAL A 96 -35.78 16.23 -9.61
N CYS A 97 -36.98 16.41 -10.17
CA CYS A 97 -37.18 17.10 -11.44
C CYS A 97 -38.28 18.16 -11.32
N GLN A 98 -38.17 19.23 -12.11
CA GLN A 98 -39.18 20.29 -12.20
C GLN A 98 -40.55 19.81 -12.70
N CYS A 99 -40.63 18.62 -13.31
CA CYS A 99 -41.91 18.02 -13.69
C CYS A 99 -42.65 17.32 -12.54
N GLY A 100 -42.07 17.30 -11.33
CA GLY A 100 -42.66 16.67 -10.14
C GLY A 100 -42.14 15.28 -9.81
N LEU A 101 -41.12 14.76 -10.54
CA LEU A 101 -40.46 13.50 -10.16
C LEU A 101 -39.64 13.70 -8.88
N TYR A 102 -39.77 12.77 -7.94
CA TYR A 102 -39.07 12.73 -6.66
C TYR A 102 -38.65 11.28 -6.37
N ILE A 103 -37.35 11.00 -6.33
CA ILE A 103 -36.80 9.67 -6.06
C ILE A 103 -35.84 9.78 -4.89
N GLN A 104 -36.15 9.09 -3.79
CA GLN A 104 -35.25 8.99 -2.66
C GLN A 104 -34.07 8.06 -3.01
N SER A 105 -32.85 8.59 -2.96
CA SER A 105 -31.64 7.78 -3.12
C SER A 105 -31.23 7.26 -1.75
N HIS A 106 -31.39 5.96 -1.52
CA HIS A 106 -30.90 5.28 -0.30
C HIS A 106 -29.39 5.01 -0.34
N ALA A 107 -28.62 5.79 -1.09
CA ALA A 107 -27.18 5.67 -1.12
C ALA A 107 -26.57 6.45 0.06
N CYS A 108 -26.35 5.77 1.18
CA CYS A 108 -25.05 5.72 1.89
C CYS A 108 -25.25 5.44 3.39
N ASP A 109 -25.32 4.16 3.77
CA ASP A 109 -24.94 3.70 5.12
C ASP A 109 -24.13 2.38 5.08
N THR A 110 -24.01 1.71 3.92
CA THR A 110 -23.39 0.38 3.84
C THR A 110 -21.87 0.39 3.58
N TRP A 111 -21.26 1.54 3.28
CA TRP A 111 -19.79 1.64 3.13
C TRP A 111 -19.05 1.82 4.47
N ALA A 112 -19.76 1.91 5.59
CA ALA A 112 -19.18 2.04 6.93
C ALA A 112 -18.66 0.72 7.53
N VAL A 113 -18.69 -0.40 6.80
CA VAL A 113 -18.34 -1.75 7.32
C VAL A 113 -16.98 -2.26 6.83
N ILE A 114 -16.18 -1.41 6.16
CA ILE A 114 -14.79 -1.76 5.79
C ILE A 114 -13.84 -0.75 6.45
N LEU A 115 -13.71 -0.85 7.77
CA LEU A 115 -12.53 -0.44 8.54
C LEU A 115 -12.27 -1.48 9.63
#